data_AF-A0A078MTA4-F1
#
_entry.id   AF-A0A078MTA4-F1
#
_cell.length_a   1.000
_cell.length_b   1.000
_cell.length_c   1.000
_cell.angle_alpha   90.00
_cell.angle_beta   90.00
_cell.angle_gamma   90.00
#
_symmetry.space_group_name_H-M   'P 1'
#
loop_
_entity.id
_entity.type
_entity.pdbx_description
1 polymer ?
#
loop_
_entity_poly.entity_id
_entity_poly.type
_entity_poly.pdbx_seq_one_letter_code
_entity_poly.pdbx_strand_id
1 'polypeptide(L)'
;MTAGTNTHDGDVRHPEPGRRYSLEELQDLAEAGDGWAMGKVDEWERTFADEYSGQLTDKCPDEDCEQFGEPVTFCYGEDGQIIDIDHGGWGHYPAVRGQAKAS
;
A
#
# COMPACT_ATOMS: atom_id res chain seq x y z
N MET A 1 -28.48 -6.22 -18.38
CA MET A 1 -28.78 -5.60 -17.08
C MET A 1 -27.65 -6.01 -16.13
N THR A 2 -26.87 -5.01 -15.66
CA THR A 2 -26.07 -4.93 -14.41
C THR A 2 -25.43 -6.21 -13.84
N ALA A 3 -24.09 -6.31 -13.84
CA ALA A 3 -23.21 -5.94 -12.70
C ALA A 3 -23.65 -6.67 -11.41
N GLY A 4 -22.92 -7.65 -10.89
CA GLY A 4 -21.59 -7.53 -10.30
C GLY A 4 -21.69 -8.14 -8.91
N THR A 5 -20.80 -9.09 -8.63
CA THR A 5 -20.66 -9.93 -7.43
C THR A 5 -20.93 -9.23 -6.10
N ASN A 6 -21.89 -9.74 -5.32
CA ASN A 6 -21.96 -9.52 -3.87
C ASN A 6 -21.71 -10.86 -3.19
N THR A 7 -20.43 -11.26 -3.12
CA THR A 7 -19.97 -12.30 -2.21
C THR A 7 -20.22 -11.75 -0.80
N HIS A 8 -21.28 -12.22 -0.14
CA HIS A 8 -21.46 -12.00 1.28
C HIS A 8 -20.33 -12.74 1.99
N ASP A 9 -19.31 -11.96 2.32
CA ASP A 9 -18.30 -12.22 3.32
C ASP A 9 -18.98 -12.88 4.53
N GLY A 10 -18.60 -14.12 4.81
CA GLY A 10 -19.20 -14.91 5.88
C GLY A 10 -18.96 -14.18 7.20
N ASP A 11 -20.06 -13.88 7.90
CA ASP A 11 -20.13 -13.28 9.24
C ASP A 11 -19.34 -14.14 10.25
N VAL A 12 -18.00 -14.07 10.24
CA VAL A 12 -17.19 -14.65 11.32
C VAL A 12 -17.35 -13.71 12.50
N ARG A 13 -18.18 -14.13 13.45
CA ARG A 13 -18.59 -13.29 14.57
C ARG A 13 -17.43 -13.09 15.53
N HIS A 14 -17.23 -11.83 15.88
CA HIS A 14 -16.27 -11.37 16.88
C HIS A 14 -16.39 -12.16 18.22
N PRO A 15 -15.29 -12.64 18.82
CA PRO A 15 -15.32 -13.43 20.05
C PRO A 15 -15.80 -12.65 21.30
N GLU A 16 -15.51 -11.34 21.44
CA GLU A 16 -16.03 -10.49 22.54
C GLU A 16 -16.55 -9.09 22.09
N PRO A 17 -17.85 -8.90 21.79
CA PRO A 17 -18.38 -7.65 21.25
C PRO A 17 -18.01 -6.41 22.09
N GLY A 18 -17.32 -5.43 21.47
CA GLY A 18 -17.01 -4.13 22.07
C GLY A 18 -15.62 -4.00 22.70
N ARG A 19 -14.80 -5.06 22.71
CA ARG A 19 -13.38 -4.98 23.09
C ARG A 19 -12.56 -4.42 21.92
N ARG A 20 -11.61 -3.54 22.21
CA ARG A 20 -10.58 -3.11 21.24
C ARG A 20 -9.38 -4.05 21.39
N TYR A 21 -8.87 -4.55 20.27
CA TYR A 21 -7.71 -5.43 20.21
C TYR A 21 -6.55 -4.66 19.57
N SER A 22 -5.34 -4.87 20.07
CA SER A 22 -4.12 -4.46 19.36
C SER A 22 -3.85 -5.40 18.18
N LEU A 23 -2.97 -5.01 17.25
CA LEU A 23 -2.56 -5.86 16.14
C LEU A 23 -1.91 -7.17 16.64
N GLU A 24 -1.06 -7.07 17.67
CA GLU A 24 -0.40 -8.23 18.30
C GLU A 24 -1.43 -9.22 18.85
N GLU A 25 -2.48 -8.74 19.52
CA GLU A 25 -3.57 -9.58 20.03
C GLU A 25 -4.39 -10.23 18.90
N LEU A 26 -4.58 -9.52 17.78
CA LEU A 26 -5.26 -10.09 16.60
C LEU A 26 -4.39 -11.16 15.92
N GLN A 27 -3.08 -10.97 15.88
CA GLN A 27 -2.13 -11.96 15.34
C GLN A 27 -2.10 -13.23 16.19
N ASP A 28 -2.06 -13.11 17.53
CA ASP A 28 -2.11 -14.25 18.45
C ASP A 28 -3.39 -15.07 18.26
N LEU A 29 -4.54 -14.40 18.10
CA LEU A 29 -5.83 -15.05 17.86
C LEU A 29 -5.90 -15.70 16.47
N ALA A 30 -5.36 -15.04 15.45
CA ALA A 30 -5.26 -15.59 14.10
C ALA A 30 -4.36 -16.84 14.07
N GLU A 31 -3.22 -16.84 14.79
CA GLU A 31 -2.34 -18.01 14.93
C GLU A 31 -3.04 -19.18 15.64
N ALA A 32 -3.91 -18.87 16.61
CA ALA A 32 -4.75 -19.86 17.28
C ALA A 32 -5.90 -20.42 16.40
N GLY A 33 -6.05 -19.93 15.17
CA GLY A 33 -7.06 -20.41 14.21
C GLY A 33 -8.38 -19.63 14.25
N ASP A 34 -8.44 -18.47 14.89
CA ASP A 34 -9.64 -17.63 14.93
C ASP A 34 -9.85 -16.93 13.56
N GLY A 35 -10.89 -17.36 12.83
CA GLY A 35 -11.18 -16.84 11.50
C GLY A 35 -11.62 -15.36 11.47
N TRP A 36 -12.14 -14.82 12.57
CA TRP A 36 -12.49 -13.39 12.65
C TRP A 36 -11.23 -12.55 12.81
N ALA A 37 -10.30 -13.03 13.65
CA ALA A 37 -9.01 -12.37 13.85
C ALA A 37 -8.18 -12.38 12.56
N MET A 38 -8.16 -13.50 11.82
CA MET A 38 -7.54 -13.57 10.48
C MET A 38 -8.10 -12.51 9.54
N GLY A 39 -9.43 -12.39 9.43
CA GLY A 39 -10.06 -11.37 8.57
C GLY A 39 -9.74 -9.94 9.00
N LYS A 40 -9.52 -9.69 10.30
CA LYS A 40 -9.10 -8.38 10.81
C LYS A 40 -7.63 -8.06 10.58
N VAL A 41 -6.75 -9.06 10.65
CA VAL A 41 -5.35 -8.91 10.25
C VAL A 41 -5.27 -8.62 8.75
N ASP A 42 -5.99 -9.36 7.90
CA ASP A 42 -6.05 -9.12 6.45
C ASP A 42 -6.57 -7.70 6.12
N GLU A 43 -7.62 -7.25 6.82
CA GLU A 43 -8.14 -5.89 6.67
C GLU A 43 -7.10 -4.84 7.06
N TRP A 44 -6.40 -5.03 8.18
CA TRP A 44 -5.34 -4.14 8.66
C TRP A 44 -4.16 -4.12 7.68
N GLU A 45 -3.70 -5.27 7.21
CA GLU A 45 -2.63 -5.40 6.23
C GLU A 45 -2.99 -4.73 4.90
N ARG A 46 -4.25 -4.87 4.45
CA ARG A 46 -4.71 -4.17 3.26
C ARG A 46 -4.75 -2.66 3.45
N THR A 47 -5.19 -2.16 4.60
CA THR A 47 -5.19 -0.72 4.88
C THR A 47 -3.78 -0.17 5.05
N PHE A 48 -2.90 -0.90 5.72
CA PHE A 48 -1.49 -0.54 5.83
C PHE A 48 -0.82 -0.58 4.44
N ALA A 49 -1.07 -1.62 3.66
CA ALA A 49 -0.61 -1.67 2.27
C ALA A 49 -1.23 -0.58 1.41
N ASP A 50 -2.43 -0.06 1.69
CA ASP A 50 -3.03 1.08 0.99
C ASP A 50 -2.39 2.41 1.41
N GLU A 51 -2.06 2.59 2.70
CA GLU A 51 -1.30 3.75 3.19
C GLU A 51 0.13 3.81 2.64
N TYR A 52 0.74 2.64 2.38
CA TYR A 52 2.09 2.53 1.81
C TYR A 52 2.12 2.19 0.32
N SER A 53 0.98 1.82 -0.29
CA SER A 53 0.81 1.90 -1.73
C SER A 53 0.70 3.38 -1.99
N GLY A 54 1.86 4.00 -2.24
CA GLY A 54 1.95 5.43 -2.48
C GLY A 54 0.79 5.83 -3.37
N GLN A 55 0.01 6.82 -2.93
CA GLN A 55 -0.92 7.46 -3.85
C GLN A 55 -0.07 7.82 -5.06
N LEU A 56 -0.26 7.09 -6.16
CA LEU A 56 0.50 7.18 -7.40
C LEU A 56 0.12 8.49 -8.11
N THR A 57 0.12 9.60 -7.37
CA THR A 57 -0.06 10.97 -7.86
C THR A 57 1.19 11.47 -8.53
N ASP A 58 2.34 10.92 -8.11
CA ASP A 58 3.63 11.21 -8.68
C ASP A 58 3.73 10.57 -10.07
N LYS A 59 4.05 11.42 -11.04
CA LYS A 59 4.21 11.03 -12.45
C LYS A 59 5.66 11.12 -12.84
N CYS A 60 6.09 10.23 -13.74
CA CYS A 60 7.44 10.27 -14.28
C CYS A 60 7.71 11.65 -14.91
N PRO A 61 8.68 12.43 -14.40
CA PRO A 61 8.99 13.76 -14.88
C PRO A 61 10.01 13.77 -16.04
N ASP A 62 10.52 12.60 -16.43
CA ASP A 62 11.58 12.47 -17.43
C ASP A 62 11.00 12.36 -18.84
N GLU A 63 11.12 13.44 -19.62
CA GLU A 63 10.57 13.53 -20.98
C GLU A 63 11.23 12.53 -21.96
N ASP A 64 12.44 12.04 -21.65
CA ASP A 64 13.14 11.03 -22.44
C ASP A 64 12.80 9.60 -21.99
N CYS A 65 12.01 9.43 -20.92
CA CYS A 65 11.53 8.13 -20.45
C CYS A 65 10.36 7.64 -21.32
N GLU A 66 10.39 6.36 -21.69
CA GLU A 66 9.30 5.73 -22.46
C GLU A 66 7.96 5.78 -21.73
N GLN A 67 8.00 5.83 -20.40
CA GLN A 67 6.83 5.91 -19.50
C GLN A 67 6.67 7.33 -18.90
N PHE A 68 7.11 8.36 -19.64
CA PHE A 68 6.89 9.75 -19.25
C PHE A 68 5.40 10.03 -18.93
N GLY A 69 5.13 10.66 -17.79
CA GLY A 69 3.78 11.00 -17.34
C GLY A 69 2.96 9.84 -16.76
N GLU A 70 3.48 8.61 -16.79
CA GLU A 70 2.89 7.47 -16.09
C GLU A 70 3.16 7.52 -14.59
N PRO A 71 2.34 6.86 -13.76
CA PRO A 71 2.51 6.88 -12.33
C PRO A 71 3.76 6.13 -11.87
N VAL A 72 4.51 6.72 -10.94
CA VAL A 72 5.81 6.21 -10.46
C VAL A 72 5.94 6.25 -8.95
N THR A 73 6.90 5.49 -8.43
CA THR A 73 7.36 5.59 -7.05
C THR A 73 8.74 6.24 -7.03
N PHE A 74 8.88 7.35 -6.29
CA PHE A 74 10.19 7.97 -6.07
C PHE A 74 10.91 7.35 -4.88
N CYS A 75 12.12 6.85 -5.12
CA CYS A 75 13.05 6.42 -4.09
C CYS A 75 13.97 7.59 -3.72
N TYR A 76 14.11 7.86 -2.43
CA TYR A 76 14.91 8.97 -1.91
C TYR A 76 16.14 8.47 -1.15
N GLY A 77 17.27 9.15 -1.34
CA GLY A 77 18.47 8.96 -0.54
C GLY A 77 18.35 9.57 0.86
N GLU A 78 19.36 9.35 1.69
CA GLU A 78 19.43 9.88 3.07
C GLU A 78 19.41 11.41 3.14
N ASP A 79 19.81 12.08 2.06
CA ASP A 79 19.79 13.53 1.88
C ASP A 79 18.44 14.07 1.38
N GLY A 80 17.46 13.18 1.17
CA GLY A 80 16.14 13.53 0.64
C GLY A 80 16.12 13.84 -0.85
N GLN A 81 17.19 13.55 -1.60
CA GLN A 81 17.21 13.63 -3.06
C GLN A 81 16.63 12.37 -3.69
N ILE A 82 15.94 12.52 -4.83
CA ILE A 82 15.51 11.36 -5.62
C ILE A 82 16.76 10.64 -6.14
N ILE A 83 16.88 9.36 -5.78
CA ILE A 83 17.95 8.47 -6.25
C ILE A 83 17.47 7.53 -7.33
N ASP A 84 16.18 7.23 -7.38
CA ASP A 84 15.59 6.33 -8.37
C ASP A 84 14.10 6.62 -8.57
N ILE A 85 13.63 6.44 -9.81
CA ILE A 85 12.23 6.56 -10.23
C ILE A 85 11.78 5.16 -10.67
N ASP A 86 10.98 4.49 -9.85
CA ASP A 86 10.51 3.13 -10.11
C ASP A 86 9.12 3.10 -10.77
N HIS A 87 8.99 2.28 -11.80
CA HIS A 87 7.75 2.04 -12.56
C HIS A 87 7.13 0.67 -12.24
N GLY A 88 7.41 0.09 -11.06
CA GLY A 88 6.83 -1.20 -10.65
C GLY A 88 7.47 -2.42 -11.33
N GLY A 89 8.77 -2.35 -11.62
CA GLY A 89 9.52 -3.47 -12.22
C GLY A 89 10.78 -3.04 -12.97
N TRP A 90 10.85 -1.77 -13.35
CA TRP A 90 12.04 -1.13 -13.89
C TRP A 90 12.13 0.30 -13.36
N GLY A 91 13.34 0.74 -13.02
CA GLY A 91 13.60 2.08 -12.52
C GLY A 91 14.74 2.76 -13.26
N HIS A 92 14.78 4.08 -13.16
CA HIS A 92 15.85 4.88 -13.72
C HIS A 92 16.21 6.06 -12.82
N TYR A 93 17.43 6.55 -13.01
CA TYR A 93 17.88 7.77 -12.36
C TYR A 93 17.12 8.98 -12.92
N PRO A 94 16.82 9.98 -12.08
CA PRO A 94 16.20 11.21 -12.53
C PRO A 94 17.14 11.96 -13.50
N ALA A 95 16.60 12.41 -14.64
CA ALA A 95 17.33 13.21 -15.62
C ALA A 95 17.90 14.52 -15.03
N VAL A 96 17.24 15.07 -14.00
CA VAL A 96 17.66 16.29 -13.30
C VAL A 96 18.13 15.93 -11.88
N ARG A 97 19.45 15.98 -11.64
CA ARG A 97 20.01 15.88 -10.28
C ARG A 97 19.54 17.08 -9.47
N GLY A 98 18.77 16.84 -8.41
CA GLY A 98 18.35 17.89 -7.46
C GLY A 98 16.85 18.05 -7.25
N GLN A 99 16.01 17.12 -7.71
CA GLN A 99 14.63 17.07 -7.25
C GLN A 99 14.62 16.57 -5.79
N ALA A 100 14.41 17.50 -4.86
CA ALA A 100 14.12 17.21 -3.47
C ALA A 100 12.61 17.05 -3.28
N LYS A 101 12.17 16.36 -2.23
CA LYS A 101 10.75 16.30 -1.87
C LYS A 101 10.18 17.73 -1.80
N ALA A 102 9.15 18.02 -2.60
CA ALA A 102 8.32 19.19 -2.36
C ALA A 102 7.68 19.01 -0.97
N SER A 103 7.97 19.93 -0.06
CA SER A 103 7.40 19.94 1.31
C SER A 103 5.96 20.42 1.32
#